data_AF-A0A1X3DHJ6-F1
#
_entry.id   AF-A0A1X3DHJ6-F1
#
_cell.length_a   1.000
_cell.length_b   1.000
_cell.length_c   1.000
_cell.angle_alpha   90.00
_cell.angle_beta   90.00
_cell.angle_gamma   90.00
#
_symmetry.space_group_name_H-M   'P 1'
#
loop_
_entity.id
_entity.type
_entity.pdbx_description
1 polymer ?
#
loop_
_entity_poly.entity_id
_entity_poly.type
_entity_poly.pdbx_seq_one_letter_code
_entity_poly.pdbx_strand_id
1 'polypeptide(L)'
;MDNKTKLRFGGLALLTAAVLSLIFVLFTDSWPIAILLAVAVVAGTVFGLIWSSRRQQRQFLERLKKFDIDPEKGRVNEANLRRMYHSGGQAQKDVITILCMAQKCSVEEAHAMMKNRPTRQQMNQMAQQQMKGQRRPHR
;
A
#
# COMPACT_ATOMS: atom_id res chain seq x y z
N MET A 1 -10.65 9.34 2.40
CA MET A 1 -9.87 10.53 2.00
C MET A 1 -10.70 11.76 2.35
N ASP A 2 -10.32 12.46 3.41
CA ASP A 2 -11.10 13.57 3.97
C ASP A 2 -11.32 14.70 2.97
N ASN A 3 -12.47 15.39 3.08
CA ASN A 3 -12.83 16.52 2.21
C ASN A 3 -11.78 17.64 2.27
N LYS A 4 -11.17 17.86 3.44
CA LYS A 4 -10.07 18.82 3.64
C LYS A 4 -8.85 18.48 2.80
N THR A 5 -8.56 17.18 2.65
CA THR A 5 -7.42 16.70 1.87
C THR A 5 -7.69 16.84 0.38
N LYS A 6 -8.92 16.54 -0.08
CA LYS A 6 -9.34 16.79 -1.48
C LYS A 6 -9.23 18.27 -1.85
N LEU A 7 -9.64 19.16 -0.96
CA LEU A 7 -9.59 20.61 -1.19
C LEU A 7 -8.15 21.12 -1.30
N ARG A 8 -7.25 20.61 -0.45
CA ARG A 8 -5.81 20.90 -0.50
C ARG A 8 -5.18 20.44 -1.80
N PHE A 9 -5.46 19.21 -2.24
CA PHE A 9 -4.94 18.69 -3.51
C PHE A 9 -5.52 19.44 -4.72
N GLY A 10 -6.81 19.79 -4.69
CA GLY A 10 -7.43 20.60 -5.73
C GLY A 10 -6.80 22.00 -5.83
N GLY A 11 -6.59 22.66 -4.69
CA GLY A 11 -5.90 23.96 -4.65
C GLY A 11 -4.45 23.89 -5.13
N LEU A 12 -3.72 22.85 -4.73
CA LEU A 12 -2.33 22.64 -5.16
C LEU A 12 -2.25 22.37 -6.67
N ALA A 13 -3.17 21.57 -7.22
CA ALA A 13 -3.26 21.30 -8.65
C ALA A 13 -3.57 22.56 -9.45
N LEU A 14 -4.47 23.42 -8.97
CA LEU A 14 -4.79 24.71 -9.56
C LEU A 14 -3.56 25.65 -9.59
N LEU A 15 -2.84 25.75 -8.47
CA LEU A 15 -1.60 26.54 -8.40
C LEU A 15 -0.54 26.01 -9.38
N THR A 16 -0.36 24.69 -9.42
CA THR A 16 0.62 24.05 -10.31
C THR A 16 0.26 24.30 -11.77
N ALA A 17 -1.02 24.15 -12.14
CA ALA A 17 -1.51 24.44 -13.49
C ALA A 17 -1.35 25.92 -13.86
N ALA A 18 -1.60 26.84 -12.92
CA ALA A 18 -1.42 28.27 -13.15
C ALA A 18 0.04 28.64 -13.40
N VAL A 19 0.97 28.12 -12.59
CA VAL A 19 2.42 28.33 -12.79
C VAL A 19 2.88 27.74 -14.12
N LEU A 20 2.46 26.51 -14.44
CA LEU A 20 2.80 25.87 -15.72
C LEU A 20 2.24 26.64 -16.91
N SER A 21 1.01 27.15 -16.82
CA SER A 21 0.42 27.97 -17.87
C SER A 21 1.23 29.24 -18.10
N LEU A 22 1.69 29.89 -17.03
CA LEU A 22 2.47 31.13 -17.13
C LEU A 22 3.85 30.88 -17.77
N ILE A 23 4.47 29.73 -17.47
CA ILE A 23 5.69 29.28 -18.13
C ILE A 23 5.43 28.98 -19.61
N PHE A 24 4.35 28.26 -19.94
CA PHE A 24 4.06 27.90 -21.33
C PHE A 24 3.70 29.09 -22.20
N VAL A 25 3.09 30.15 -21.65
CA VAL A 25 2.85 31.40 -22.40
C VAL A 25 4.16 32.04 -22.90
N LEU A 26 5.29 31.85 -22.21
CA LEU A 26 6.58 32.36 -22.68
C LEU A 26 7.09 31.63 -23.94
N PHE A 27 6.60 30.41 -24.19
CA PHE A 27 6.97 29.59 -25.35
C PHE A 27 5.87 29.52 -26.41
N THR A 28 4.65 29.93 -26.08
CA THR A 28 3.48 29.79 -26.94
C THR A 28 2.82 31.16 -27.08
N ASP A 29 2.93 31.79 -28.25
CA ASP A 29 2.34 33.12 -28.56
C ASP A 29 0.82 33.20 -28.34
N SER A 30 0.17 32.05 -28.16
CA SER A 30 -1.26 31.94 -27.90
C SER A 30 -1.54 31.49 -26.46
N TRP A 31 -2.12 32.39 -25.68
CA TRP A 31 -2.63 32.14 -24.32
C TRP A 31 -3.53 30.89 -24.19
N PRO A 32 -4.49 30.60 -25.10
CA PRO A 32 -5.34 29.41 -24.95
C PRO A 32 -4.58 28.08 -25.12
N ILE A 33 -3.55 28.03 -25.99
CA ILE A 33 -2.76 26.81 -26.19
C ILE A 33 -1.91 26.51 -24.95
N ALA A 34 -1.35 27.53 -24.31
CA ALA A 34 -0.58 27.37 -23.08
C ALA A 34 -1.40 26.77 -21.93
N ILE A 35 -2.66 27.20 -21.78
CA ILE A 35 -3.59 26.64 -20.78
C ILE A 35 -3.90 25.17 -21.09
N LEU A 36 -4.19 24.84 -22.35
CA LEU A 36 -4.47 23.46 -22.77
C LEU A 36 -3.28 22.53 -22.49
N LEU A 37 -2.05 22.98 -22.77
CA LEU A 37 -0.84 22.23 -22.48
C LEU A 37 -0.63 22.01 -20.98
N ALA A 38 -0.82 23.05 -20.16
CA ALA A 38 -0.71 22.94 -18.71
C ALA A 38 -1.70 21.90 -18.14
N VAL A 39 -2.96 21.94 -18.59
CA VAL A 39 -3.98 20.96 -18.18
C VAL A 39 -3.62 19.56 -18.65
N ALA A 40 -3.14 19.39 -19.88
CA ALA A 40 -2.73 18.10 -20.43
C ALA A 40 -1.57 17.48 -19.63
N VAL A 41 -0.58 18.28 -19.23
CA VAL A 41 0.56 17.83 -18.41
C VAL A 41 0.10 17.39 -17.02
N VAL A 42 -0.75 18.18 -16.36
CA VAL A 42 -1.30 17.82 -15.04
C VAL A 42 -2.16 16.56 -15.14
N ALA A 43 -2.99 16.43 -16.17
CA ALA A 43 -3.79 15.23 -16.40
C ALA A 43 -2.90 14.00 -16.65
N GLY A 44 -1.87 14.14 -17.50
CA GLY A 44 -0.93 13.07 -17.82
C GLY A 44 -0.14 12.58 -16.59
N THR A 45 0.31 13.50 -15.74
CA THR A 45 1.03 13.15 -14.50
C THR A 45 0.12 12.43 -13.50
N VAL A 46 -1.09 12.93 -13.26
CA VAL A 46 -2.07 12.29 -12.38
C VAL A 46 -2.43 10.90 -12.91
N PHE A 47 -2.70 10.77 -14.20
CA PHE A 47 -3.04 9.50 -14.83
C PHE A 47 -1.87 8.50 -14.75
N GLY A 48 -0.64 8.96 -14.99
CA GLY A 48 0.58 8.15 -14.85
C GLY A 48 0.78 7.64 -13.42
N LEU A 49 0.56 8.47 -12.40
CA LEU A 49 0.62 8.07 -11.00
C LEU A 49 -0.44 7.04 -10.63
N ILE A 50 -1.69 7.22 -11.09
CA ILE A 50 -2.78 6.26 -10.85
C ILE A 50 -2.46 4.92 -11.51
N TRP A 51 -1.99 4.93 -12.75
CA TRP A 51 -1.64 3.72 -13.48
C TRP A 51 -0.47 2.98 -12.81
N SER A 52 0.59 3.70 -12.43
CA SER A 52 1.73 3.16 -11.71
C SER A 52 1.31 2.55 -10.36
N SER A 53 0.48 3.27 -9.60
CA SER A 53 -0.05 2.80 -8.31
C SER A 53 -0.87 1.51 -8.46
N ARG A 54 -1.79 1.45 -9.43
CA ARG A 54 -2.56 0.23 -9.72
C ARG A 54 -1.65 -0.94 -10.12
N ARG A 55 -0.60 -0.67 -10.90
CA ARG A 55 0.36 -1.70 -11.30
C ARG A 55 1.14 -2.25 -10.11
N GLN A 56 1.58 -1.37 -9.22
CA GLN A 56 2.23 -1.77 -7.98
C GLN A 56 1.29 -2.63 -7.12
N GLN A 57 0.03 -2.20 -6.93
CA GLN A 57 -0.98 -2.97 -6.18
C GLN A 57 -1.16 -4.39 -6.70
N ARG A 58 -1.18 -4.59 -8.02
CA ARG A 58 -1.24 -5.94 -8.61
C ARG A 58 -0.03 -6.78 -8.24
N GLN A 59 1.17 -6.22 -8.32
CA GLN A 59 2.40 -6.93 -7.94
C GLN A 59 2.43 -7.26 -6.44
N PHE A 60 1.92 -6.38 -5.58
CA PHE A 60 1.75 -6.67 -4.15
C PHE A 60 0.79 -7.86 -3.94
N LEU A 61 -0.36 -7.86 -4.60
CA LEU A 61 -1.34 -8.95 -4.50
C LEU A 61 -0.80 -10.28 -5.03
N GLU A 62 -0.07 -10.26 -6.15
CA GLU A 62 0.58 -11.46 -6.69
C GLU A 62 1.63 -12.03 -5.73
N ARG A 63 2.44 -11.15 -5.08
CA ARG A 63 3.38 -11.58 -4.04
C ARG A 63 2.67 -12.18 -2.84
N LEU A 64 1.58 -11.57 -2.39
CA LEU A 64 0.77 -12.11 -1.29
C LEU A 64 0.18 -13.47 -1.62
N LYS A 65 -0.36 -13.63 -2.83
CA LYS A 65 -0.88 -14.91 -3.34
C LYS A 65 0.21 -15.99 -3.40
N LYS A 66 1.45 -15.65 -3.76
CA LYS A 66 2.58 -16.59 -3.75
C LYS A 66 2.86 -17.17 -2.36
N PHE A 67 2.55 -16.42 -1.30
CA PHE A 67 2.70 -16.87 0.09
C PHE A 67 1.40 -17.42 0.70
N ASP A 68 0.36 -17.67 -0.11
CA ASP A 68 -0.95 -18.14 0.37
C ASP A 68 -1.56 -17.19 1.41
N ILE A 69 -1.39 -15.88 1.18
CA ILE A 69 -2.00 -14.80 1.96
C ILE A 69 -3.06 -14.17 1.07
N ASP A 70 -4.33 -14.44 1.38
CA ASP A 70 -5.46 -13.92 0.61
C ASP A 70 -6.17 -12.83 1.44
N PRO A 71 -5.87 -11.53 1.24
CA PRO A 71 -6.39 -10.45 2.07
C PRO A 71 -7.92 -10.31 1.94
N GLU A 72 -8.49 -10.64 0.77
CA GLU A 72 -9.94 -10.58 0.53
C GLU A 72 -10.72 -11.67 1.27
N LYS A 73 -10.09 -12.82 1.55
CA LYS A 73 -10.72 -13.95 2.26
C LYS A 73 -10.41 -13.96 3.76
N GLY A 74 -9.67 -12.95 4.25
CA GLY A 74 -9.24 -12.87 5.65
C GLY A 74 -8.26 -13.99 6.07
N ARG A 75 -7.64 -14.70 5.11
CA ARG A 75 -6.71 -15.82 5.37
C ARG A 75 -5.27 -15.33 5.52
N VAL A 76 -5.07 -14.41 6.46
CA VAL A 76 -3.75 -13.87 6.80
C VAL A 76 -3.16 -14.75 7.91
N ASN A 77 -2.49 -15.84 7.52
CA ASN A 77 -1.83 -16.73 8.47
C ASN A 77 -0.47 -16.17 8.89
N GLU A 78 -0.26 -15.94 10.19
CA GLU A 78 0.99 -15.42 10.76
C GLU A 78 2.23 -16.22 10.31
N ALA A 79 2.11 -17.55 10.16
CA ALA A 79 3.18 -18.40 9.66
C ALA A 79 3.61 -18.05 8.23
N ASN A 80 2.67 -17.66 7.37
CA ASN A 80 2.93 -17.30 5.98
C ASN A 80 3.52 -15.89 5.86
N LEU A 81 3.04 -14.91 6.65
CA LEU A 81 3.69 -13.58 6.70
C LEU A 81 5.13 -13.70 7.17
N ARG A 82 5.42 -14.65 8.05
CA ARG A 82 6.77 -14.87 8.54
C ARG A 82 7.70 -15.47 7.49
N ARG A 83 7.21 -16.42 6.70
CA ARG A 83 7.94 -16.91 5.51
C ARG A 83 8.19 -15.79 4.51
N MET A 84 7.19 -14.93 4.29
CA MET A 84 7.30 -13.76 3.43
C MET A 84 8.34 -12.75 3.97
N TYR A 85 8.37 -12.51 5.28
CA TYR A 85 9.36 -11.64 5.93
C TYR A 85 10.79 -12.16 5.75
N HIS A 86 11.01 -13.46 5.93
CA HIS A 86 12.33 -14.09 5.79
C HIS A 86 12.78 -14.27 4.33
N SER A 87 11.88 -14.13 3.35
CA SER A 87 12.25 -14.15 1.93
C SER A 87 13.04 -12.91 1.49
N GLY A 88 13.05 -11.86 2.31
CA GLY A 88 13.84 -10.65 2.08
C GLY A 88 13.31 -9.79 0.92
N GLY A 89 14.01 -8.69 0.63
CA GLY A 89 13.70 -7.80 -0.49
C GLY A 89 12.37 -7.05 -0.34
N GLN A 90 11.60 -6.95 -1.42
CA GLN A 90 10.30 -6.24 -1.41
C GLN A 90 9.28 -6.94 -0.50
N ALA A 91 9.27 -8.27 -0.46
CA ALA A 91 8.32 -9.03 0.35
C ALA A 91 8.44 -8.73 1.86
N GLN A 92 9.64 -8.45 2.35
CA GLN A 92 9.86 -8.05 3.75
C GLN A 92 9.21 -6.70 4.07
N LYS A 93 9.34 -5.72 3.16
CA LYS A 93 8.75 -4.39 3.33
C LYS A 93 7.23 -4.44 3.29
N ASP A 94 6.67 -5.28 2.42
CA ASP A 94 5.22 -5.47 2.29
C ASP A 94 4.62 -6.01 3.59
N VAL A 95 5.27 -7.01 4.20
CA VAL A 95 4.83 -7.59 5.49
C VAL A 95 4.84 -6.56 6.60
N ILE A 96 5.92 -5.77 6.70
CA ILE A 96 6.02 -4.71 7.71
C ILE A 96 4.95 -3.64 7.49
N THR A 97 4.69 -3.27 6.24
CA THR A 97 3.64 -2.31 5.90
C THR A 97 2.26 -2.82 6.32
N ILE A 98 1.97 -4.10 6.07
CA ILE A 98 0.72 -4.75 6.49
C ILE A 98 0.61 -4.76 8.02
N LEU A 99 1.70 -5.08 8.73
CA LEU A 99 1.70 -5.16 10.19
C LEU A 99 1.50 -3.77 10.82
N CYS A 100 2.21 -2.74 10.32
CA CYS A 100 2.04 -1.36 10.76
C CYS A 100 0.60 -0.85 10.52
N MET A 101 -0.01 -1.20 9.37
CA MET A 101 -1.41 -0.85 9.10
C MET A 101 -2.39 -1.58 10.02
N ALA A 102 -2.09 -2.82 10.41
CA ALA A 102 -2.96 -3.63 11.26
C ALA A 102 -2.87 -3.28 12.75
N GLN A 103 -1.67 -3.02 13.27
CA GLN A 103 -1.41 -2.88 14.71
C GLN A 103 -1.01 -1.47 15.17
N LYS A 104 -1.00 -0.46 14.27
CA LYS A 104 -0.53 0.92 14.57
C LYS A 104 0.85 0.95 15.26
N CYS A 105 1.75 0.05 14.85
CA CYS A 105 3.10 -0.06 15.40
C CYS A 105 4.11 0.72 14.55
N SER A 106 5.23 1.10 15.18
CA SER A 106 6.38 1.69 14.47
C SER A 106 7.11 0.64 13.61
N VAL A 107 7.84 1.09 12.60
CA VAL A 107 8.55 0.19 11.65
C VAL A 107 9.56 -0.71 12.40
N GLU A 108 10.23 -0.17 13.41
CA GLU A 108 11.22 -0.90 14.22
C GLU A 108 10.57 -1.97 15.11
N GLU A 109 9.42 -1.66 15.71
CA GLU A 109 8.64 -2.62 16.50
C GLU A 109 8.10 -3.76 15.62
N ALA A 110 7.62 -3.43 14.42
CA ALA A 110 7.17 -4.42 13.45
C ALA A 110 8.31 -5.39 13.05
N HIS A 111 9.53 -4.87 12.87
CA HIS A 111 10.72 -5.70 12.63
C HIS A 111 11.06 -6.57 13.84
N ALA A 112 10.97 -6.05 15.06
CA ALA A 112 11.24 -6.81 16.28
C ALA A 112 10.25 -7.98 16.46
N MET A 113 8.96 -7.75 16.23
CA MET A 113 7.91 -8.77 16.29
C MET A 113 8.16 -9.91 15.29
N MET A 114 8.53 -9.58 14.05
CA MET A 114 8.79 -10.59 13.02
C MET A 114 10.15 -11.30 13.19
N LYS A 115 11.16 -10.61 13.73
CA LYS A 115 12.50 -11.17 14.02
C LYS A 115 12.48 -12.16 15.20
N ASN A 116 11.66 -11.92 16.22
CA ASN A 116 11.61 -12.76 17.43
C ASN A 116 10.91 -14.09 17.18
N ARG A 117 11.69 -15.15 16.90
CA ARG A 117 11.16 -16.52 16.67
C ARG A 117 10.35 -16.97 17.91
N PRO A 118 9.02 -17.19 17.81
CA PRO A 118 8.23 -17.69 18.92
C PRO A 118 8.82 -19.03 19.32
N THR A 119 9.06 -19.20 20.62
CA THR A 119 9.56 -20.46 21.15
C THR A 119 8.58 -21.57 20.79
N ARG A 120 9.06 -22.81 20.64
CA ARG A 120 8.21 -23.97 20.31
C ARG A 120 6.97 -24.08 21.22
N GLN A 121 7.10 -23.62 22.47
CA GLN A 121 6.01 -23.54 23.43
C GLN A 121 4.93 -22.52 23.04
N GLN A 122 5.29 -21.31 22.62
CA GLN A 122 4.34 -20.29 22.16
C GLN A 122 3.63 -20.71 20.86
N MET A 123 4.36 -21.33 19.92
CA MET A 123 3.72 -21.87 18.71
C MET A 123 2.72 -22.98 19.04
N ASN A 124 3.05 -23.88 19.97
CA ASN A 124 2.11 -24.93 20.40
C ASN A 124 0.89 -24.35 21.12
N GLN A 125 1.04 -23.27 21.90
CA GLN A 125 -0.08 -22.59 22.55
C GLN A 125 -0.99 -21.87 21.54
N MET A 126 -0.42 -21.18 20.55
CA MET A 126 -1.21 -20.54 19.48
C MET A 126 -1.90 -21.58 18.59
N ALA A 127 -1.22 -22.68 18.25
CA ALA A 127 -1.81 -23.80 17.54
C ALA A 127 -2.95 -24.45 18.35
N GLN A 128 -2.80 -24.61 19.66
CA GLN A 128 -3.86 -25.11 20.53
C GLN A 128 -5.06 -24.16 20.62
N GLN A 129 -4.84 -22.84 20.63
CA GLN A 129 -5.91 -21.84 20.59
C GLN A 129 -6.66 -21.87 19.24
N GLN A 130 -5.95 -21.99 18.12
CA GLN A 130 -6.57 -22.13 16.79
C GLN A 130 -7.35 -23.45 16.65
N MET A 131 -6.81 -24.56 17.19
CA MET A 131 -7.48 -25.87 17.19
C MET A 131 -8.72 -25.90 18.10
N LYS A 132 -8.74 -25.15 19.21
CA LYS A 132 -9.92 -25.00 20.06
C LYS A 132 -11.06 -24.26 19.34
N GLY A 133 -10.75 -23.30 18.47
CA GLY A 133 -11.76 -22.59 17.67
C GLY A 133 -12.33 -23.38 16.49
N GLN A 134 -11.59 -24.35 15.94
CA GLN A 134 -12.05 -25.18 14.81
C GLN A 134 -12.78 -26.46 15.20
N ARG A 135 -12.74 -26.88 16.48
CA ARG A 135 -13.61 -27.96 16.98
C ARG A 135 -15.03 -27.44 17.20
N ARG A 136 -15.73 -27.09 16.11
CA ARG A 136 -17.20 -27.11 16.14
C ARG A 136 -17.62 -28.57 16.32
N PRO A 137 -18.44 -28.92 17.33
CA PRO A 137 -18.95 -30.27 17.44
C PRO A 137 -19.83 -30.52 16.21
N HIS A 138 -19.49 -31.56 15.43
CA HIS A 138 -20.46 -32.18 14.56
C HIS A 138 -21.55 -32.74 15.47
N ARG A 139 -22.72 -32.09 15.45
CA ARG A 139 -23.97 -32.66 15.90
C ARG A 139 -24.98 -32.50 14.77
#